data_AF-A0A426TYG9-F1
#
_entry.id   AF-A0A426TYG9-F1
#
_cell.length_a   1.000
_cell.length_b   1.000
_cell.length_c   1.000
_cell.angle_alpha   90.00
_cell.angle_beta   90.00
_cell.angle_gamma   90.00
#
_symmetry.space_group_name_H-M   'P 1'
#
loop_
_entity.id
_entity.type
_entity.pdbx_description
1 polymer ?
#
loop_
_entity_poly.entity_id
_entity_poly.type
_entity_poly.pdbx_seq_one_letter_code
_entity_poly.pdbx_strand_id
1 'polypeptide(L)'
;MKKLILPLALLLLLLGACTPFGAAVSPTATIEPTNAPVALEATPTPAALLVLDPLPTLAPELPSSPSGPDLLLARLNTHERLLRDQVALAIALGNCRTTPDDCPVVARETPLEVEVGYARPFFVTDLANNKNFEINAELRYAGPVVLMYVEEGLPYNQQALERAAQQFEQEIYPRTREVFGSEVQPGVDGDRRITILNARDPSNRVLGYYSSQDSLPSQVNRYSNEREMFFM
;
A
#
# COMPACT_ATOMS: atom_id res chain seq x y z
N MET A 1 -56.99 26.76 27.61
CA MET A 1 -57.14 26.52 26.15
C MET A 1 -55.77 26.67 25.48
N LYS A 2 -54.97 25.61 25.40
CA LYS A 2 -53.65 25.57 24.71
C LYS A 2 -53.13 24.11 24.69
N LYS A 3 -53.84 23.23 24.00
CA LYS A 3 -53.43 21.82 23.76
C LYS A 3 -53.90 21.30 22.38
N LEU A 4 -53.89 22.15 21.35
CA LEU A 4 -54.40 21.76 20.03
C LEU A 4 -53.58 22.36 18.86
N ILE A 5 -52.25 22.39 18.97
CA ILE A 5 -51.37 22.86 17.87
C ILE A 5 -50.28 21.82 17.52
N LEU A 6 -50.03 20.84 18.39
CA LEU A 6 -48.95 19.87 18.17
C LEU A 6 -49.23 18.69 17.21
N PRO A 7 -50.48 18.26 16.89
CA PRO A 7 -50.65 17.12 15.99
C PRO A 7 -50.69 17.51 14.49
N LEU A 8 -50.79 18.80 14.15
CA LEU A 8 -50.92 19.23 12.74
C LEU A 8 -49.56 19.37 12.03
N ALA A 9 -48.46 19.52 12.78
CA ALA A 9 -47.11 19.56 12.22
C ALA A 9 -46.55 18.17 11.86
N LEU A 10 -47.13 17.10 12.40
CA LEU A 10 -46.68 15.72 12.17
C LEU A 10 -47.32 15.07 10.93
N LEU A 11 -48.35 15.68 10.34
CA LEU A 11 -49.05 15.16 9.15
C LEU A 11 -48.55 15.78 7.82
N LEU A 12 -47.68 16.80 7.88
CA LEU A 12 -47.13 17.48 6.69
C LEU A 12 -45.71 17.05 6.31
N LEU A 13 -45.09 16.14 7.05
CA LEU A 13 -43.73 15.65 6.79
C LEU A 13 -43.67 14.28 6.05
N LEU A 14 -44.81 13.73 5.64
CA LEU A 14 -44.94 12.39 5.02
C LEU A 14 -45.25 12.39 3.50
N LEU A 15 -45.12 13.53 2.81
CA LEU A 15 -45.49 13.68 1.39
C LEU A 15 -44.38 14.25 0.49
N GLY A 16 -43.12 13.86 0.74
CA GLY A 16 -41.95 14.34 -0.02
C GLY A 16 -41.10 13.24 -0.68
N ALA A 17 -41.68 12.08 -1.00
CA ALA A 17 -41.00 11.05 -1.80
C ALA A 17 -41.62 11.01 -3.19
N CYS A 18 -40.92 11.58 -4.18
CA CYS A 18 -40.93 11.23 -5.60
C CYS A 18 -40.20 12.33 -6.39
N THR A 19 -38.89 12.20 -6.58
CA THR A 19 -38.21 12.85 -7.71
C THR A 19 -37.42 11.79 -8.49
N PRO A 20 -37.65 11.65 -9.80
CA PRO A 20 -36.94 10.69 -10.61
C PRO A 20 -35.49 11.14 -10.82
N PHE A 21 -34.59 10.19 -10.68
CA PHE A 21 -33.16 10.28 -10.92
C PHE A 21 -32.94 10.70 -12.39
N GLY A 22 -32.45 11.94 -12.58
CA GLY A 22 -32.10 12.47 -13.90
C GLY A 22 -30.91 11.71 -14.49
N ALA A 23 -31.04 11.32 -15.75
CA ALA A 23 -30.03 10.63 -16.53
C ALA A 23 -28.71 11.42 -16.56
N ALA A 24 -27.61 10.78 -16.11
CA ALA A 24 -26.27 11.29 -16.30
C ALA A 24 -25.86 11.09 -17.78
N VAL A 25 -25.62 12.20 -18.48
CA VAL A 25 -25.03 12.22 -19.81
C VAL A 25 -23.53 11.98 -19.66
N SER A 26 -23.02 10.86 -20.17
CA SER A 26 -21.58 10.60 -20.25
C SER A 26 -20.95 11.47 -21.34
N PRO A 27 -19.90 12.27 -21.07
CA PRO A 27 -19.13 12.88 -22.13
C PRO A 27 -18.20 11.81 -22.74
N THR A 28 -18.48 11.43 -23.99
CA THR A 28 -17.55 10.66 -24.82
C THR A 28 -16.44 11.60 -25.26
N ALA A 29 -15.24 11.42 -24.71
CA ALA A 29 -14.05 12.09 -25.21
C ALA A 29 -13.50 11.30 -26.41
N THR A 30 -13.81 11.77 -27.62
CA THR A 30 -13.15 11.34 -28.85
C THR A 30 -11.75 11.96 -28.89
N ILE A 31 -10.70 11.15 -28.83
CA ILE A 31 -9.33 11.60 -29.12
C ILE A 31 -9.07 11.32 -30.59
N GLU A 32 -9.03 12.38 -31.38
CA GLU A 32 -8.61 12.34 -32.79
C GLU A 32 -7.09 12.53 -32.85
N PRO A 33 -6.31 11.63 -33.49
CA PRO A 33 -4.87 11.81 -33.61
C PRO A 33 -4.56 12.85 -34.70
N THR A 34 -4.12 14.04 -34.30
CA THR A 34 -3.57 15.06 -35.19
C THR A 34 -2.23 14.58 -35.75
N ASN A 35 -2.24 14.08 -36.98
CA ASN A 35 -1.04 13.93 -37.80
C ASN A 35 -0.73 15.26 -38.49
N ALA A 36 0.24 16.00 -37.98
CA ALA A 36 0.85 17.13 -38.67
C ALA A 36 2.35 16.82 -38.90
N PRO A 37 2.83 16.78 -40.15
CA PRO A 37 4.27 16.63 -40.41
C PRO A 37 4.97 17.96 -40.14
N VAL A 38 5.93 17.95 -39.22
CA VAL A 38 6.87 19.06 -39.02
C VAL A 38 7.96 18.94 -40.10
N ALA A 39 7.90 19.83 -41.09
CA ALA A 39 9.00 20.05 -42.03
C ALA A 39 10.07 20.92 -41.35
N LEU A 40 11.28 20.39 -41.23
CA LEU A 40 12.47 21.16 -40.85
C LEU A 40 13.43 21.14 -42.05
N GLU A 41 13.37 22.22 -42.84
CA GLU A 41 14.47 22.59 -43.74
C GLU A 41 15.60 23.18 -42.91
N ALA A 42 16.78 22.58 -43.01
CA ALA A 42 18.04 23.23 -42.71
C ALA A 42 19.13 22.63 -43.60
N THR A 43 19.49 23.35 -44.66
CA THR A 43 20.71 23.10 -45.42
C THR A 43 21.89 23.74 -44.69
N PRO A 44 23.00 23.01 -44.51
CA PRO A 44 24.30 23.65 -44.59
C PRO A 44 25.29 22.95 -45.55
N THR A 45 25.98 23.81 -46.29
CA THR A 45 27.15 23.70 -47.18
C THR A 45 28.16 22.57 -46.87
N PRO A 46 28.79 21.93 -47.88
CA PRO A 46 29.66 20.78 -47.67
C PRO A 46 31.03 21.19 -47.12
N ALA A 47 31.37 20.70 -45.93
CA ALA A 47 32.72 20.72 -45.39
C ALA A 47 33.48 19.46 -45.82
N ALA A 48 34.77 19.63 -46.12
CA ALA A 48 35.63 18.69 -46.81
C ALA A 48 35.73 17.30 -46.15
N LEU A 49 35.78 16.27 -47.01
CA LEU A 49 36.09 14.88 -46.67
C LEU A 49 37.46 14.78 -45.98
N LEU A 50 37.46 14.52 -44.68
CA LEU A 50 38.60 13.89 -44.02
C LEU A 50 38.47 12.39 -44.24
N VAL A 51 39.31 11.84 -45.12
CA VAL A 51 39.50 10.40 -45.25
C VAL A 51 40.18 9.92 -43.98
N LEU A 52 39.44 9.21 -43.12
CA LEU A 52 40.02 8.43 -42.03
C LEU A 52 40.46 7.08 -42.61
N ASP A 53 41.72 6.73 -42.37
CA ASP A 53 42.30 5.42 -42.71
C ASP A 53 41.41 4.25 -42.23
N PRO A 54 41.34 3.12 -42.98
CA PRO A 54 40.58 1.97 -42.53
C PRO A 54 41.26 1.34 -41.31
N LEU A 55 40.57 1.38 -40.18
CA LEU A 55 40.96 0.68 -38.96
C LEU A 55 40.99 -0.84 -39.23
N PRO A 56 42.02 -1.59 -38.80
CA PRO A 56 42.04 -3.04 -38.99
C PRO A 56 40.88 -3.67 -38.23
N THR A 57 39.95 -4.27 -38.98
CA THR A 57 38.80 -5.02 -38.46
C THR A 57 39.28 -6.40 -38.03
N LEU A 58 39.52 -6.58 -36.74
CA LEU A 58 39.43 -7.87 -36.05
C LEU A 58 38.95 -7.62 -34.62
N ALA A 59 37.73 -7.10 -34.47
CA ALA A 59 37.00 -7.29 -33.23
C ALA A 59 36.48 -8.74 -33.23
N PRO A 60 36.73 -9.55 -32.18
CA PRO A 60 36.05 -10.84 -32.05
C PRO A 60 34.56 -10.58 -32.08
N GLU A 61 33.85 -11.22 -33.01
CA GLU A 61 32.41 -11.22 -33.02
C GLU A 61 31.95 -11.88 -31.70
N LEU A 62 31.54 -11.07 -30.72
CA LEU A 62 30.80 -11.57 -29.57
C LEU A 62 29.62 -12.37 -30.14
N PRO A 63 29.38 -13.62 -29.69
CA PRO A 63 28.30 -14.43 -30.24
C PRO A 63 27.03 -13.60 -30.18
N SER A 64 26.46 -13.31 -31.35
CA SER A 64 25.19 -12.63 -31.47
C SER A 64 24.17 -13.53 -30.80
N SER A 65 23.82 -13.19 -29.56
CA SER A 65 22.73 -13.85 -28.86
C SER A 65 21.52 -13.79 -29.78
N PRO A 66 20.92 -14.94 -30.13
CA PRO A 66 19.81 -14.92 -31.07
C PRO A 66 18.71 -14.07 -30.45
N SER A 67 18.42 -12.95 -31.10
CA SER A 67 17.57 -11.88 -30.58
C SER A 67 16.25 -11.90 -31.32
N GLY A 68 15.20 -12.19 -30.57
CA GLY A 68 13.83 -12.24 -31.03
C GLY A 68 12.89 -12.36 -29.83
N PRO A 69 11.65 -11.86 -29.91
CA PRO A 69 10.72 -11.87 -28.79
C PRO A 69 10.50 -13.28 -28.22
N ASP A 70 10.47 -14.30 -29.08
CA ASP A 70 10.29 -15.71 -28.67
C ASP A 70 11.49 -16.26 -27.88
N LEU A 71 12.70 -15.87 -28.27
CA LEU A 71 13.93 -16.29 -27.58
C LEU A 71 14.13 -15.54 -26.27
N LEU A 72 13.72 -14.27 -26.21
CA LEU A 72 13.66 -13.51 -24.97
C LEU A 72 12.65 -14.13 -24.00
N LEU A 73 11.45 -14.48 -24.48
CA LEU A 73 10.43 -15.13 -23.66
C LEU A 73 10.88 -16.51 -23.18
N ALA A 74 11.49 -17.32 -24.05
CA ALA A 74 12.07 -18.61 -23.67
C ALA A 74 13.15 -18.44 -22.59
N ARG A 75 14.01 -17.42 -22.71
CA ARG A 75 15.02 -17.10 -21.71
C ARG A 75 14.39 -16.66 -20.38
N LEU A 76 13.37 -15.80 -20.39
CA LEU A 76 12.68 -15.39 -19.17
C LEU A 76 12.00 -16.57 -18.47
N ASN A 77 11.43 -17.51 -19.23
CA ASN A 77 10.78 -18.70 -18.70
C ASN A 77 11.76 -19.72 -18.10
N THR A 78 13.03 -19.74 -18.52
CA THR A 78 14.05 -20.63 -17.95
C THR A 78 14.73 -20.04 -16.71
N HIS A 79 14.57 -18.76 -16.42
CA HIS A 79 15.14 -18.14 -15.22
C HIS A 79 14.28 -18.44 -13.99
N GLU A 80 14.94 -18.80 -12.89
CA GLU A 80 14.28 -18.92 -11.60
C GLU A 80 13.79 -17.56 -11.13
N ARG A 81 12.49 -17.44 -10.88
CA ARG A 81 11.88 -16.25 -10.31
C ARG A 81 11.97 -16.36 -8.80
N LEU A 82 13.02 -15.77 -8.23
CA LEU A 82 13.15 -15.67 -6.79
C LEU A 82 11.95 -14.90 -6.22
N LEU A 83 11.47 -15.37 -5.06
CA LEU A 83 10.47 -14.63 -4.30
C LEU A 83 11.07 -13.30 -3.85
N ARG A 84 10.21 -12.28 -3.73
CA ARG A 84 10.61 -10.99 -3.18
C ARG A 84 10.97 -11.16 -1.71
N ASP A 85 12.26 -11.03 -1.40
CA ASP A 85 12.79 -11.01 -0.03
C ASP A 85 13.44 -9.65 0.25
N GLN A 86 12.81 -8.86 1.12
CA GLN A 86 13.27 -7.51 1.44
C GLN A 86 14.50 -7.52 2.36
N VAL A 87 14.68 -8.55 3.20
CA VAL A 87 15.86 -8.68 4.06
C VAL A 87 17.07 -9.04 3.20
N ALA A 88 16.92 -10.00 2.28
CA ALA A 88 17.97 -10.35 1.32
C ALA A 88 18.37 -9.13 0.46
N LEU A 89 17.40 -8.31 0.04
CA LEU A 89 17.69 -7.05 -0.67
C LEU A 89 18.41 -6.03 0.22
N ALA A 90 18.03 -5.91 1.50
CA ALA A 90 18.70 -5.02 2.44
C ALA A 90 20.16 -5.44 2.70
N ILE A 91 20.43 -6.75 2.73
CA ILE A 91 21.78 -7.32 2.81
C ILE A 91 22.57 -7.04 1.53
N ALA A 92 21.98 -7.28 0.36
CA ALA A 92 22.69 -7.15 -0.92
C ALA A 92 22.97 -5.69 -1.29
N LEU A 93 21.99 -4.80 -1.08
CA LEU A 93 21.97 -3.45 -1.67
C LEU A 93 21.59 -2.34 -0.68
N GLY A 94 21.07 -2.67 0.51
CA GLY A 94 20.48 -1.70 1.42
C GLY A 94 21.28 -1.47 2.71
N ASN A 95 20.54 -1.18 3.78
CA ASN A 95 21.10 -0.74 5.07
C ASN A 95 21.91 -1.81 5.80
N CYS A 96 21.74 -3.09 5.46
CA CYS A 96 22.48 -4.20 6.08
C CYS A 96 23.75 -4.57 5.33
N ARG A 97 24.05 -3.92 4.19
CA ARG A 97 25.16 -4.31 3.32
C ARG A 97 26.53 -4.27 4.01
N THR A 98 26.73 -3.36 4.95
CA THR A 98 28.01 -3.23 5.68
C THR A 98 28.22 -4.30 6.75
N THR A 99 27.13 -4.90 7.24
CA THR A 99 27.11 -5.86 8.36
C THR A 99 26.03 -6.92 8.08
N PRO A 100 26.24 -7.77 7.05
CA PRO A 100 25.20 -8.66 6.54
C PRO A 100 24.77 -9.72 7.57
N ASP A 101 25.72 -10.22 8.37
CA ASP A 101 25.46 -11.24 9.39
C ASP A 101 24.64 -10.71 10.58
N ASP A 102 24.60 -9.39 10.76
CA ASP A 102 23.87 -8.71 11.84
C ASP A 102 22.50 -8.18 11.38
N CYS A 103 22.05 -8.49 10.16
CA CYS A 103 20.78 -7.97 9.66
C CYS A 103 19.58 -8.67 10.34
N PRO A 104 18.71 -7.94 11.06
CA PRO A 104 17.58 -8.55 11.73
C PRO A 104 16.55 -9.05 10.73
N VAL A 105 15.98 -10.23 11.02
CA VAL A 105 14.81 -10.80 10.33
C VAL A 105 13.51 -10.59 11.10
N VAL A 106 13.61 -10.37 12.41
CA VAL A 106 12.51 -10.03 13.33
C VAL A 106 12.94 -8.83 14.18
N ALA A 107 11.98 -8.00 14.57
CA ALA A 107 12.22 -6.85 15.44
C ALA A 107 12.21 -7.25 16.92
N ARG A 108 11.45 -8.30 17.27
CA ARG A 108 11.32 -8.79 18.65
C ARG A 108 10.88 -10.25 18.67
N GLU A 109 11.27 -10.97 19.73
CA GLU A 109 10.93 -12.39 19.93
C GLU A 109 9.85 -12.63 21.00
N THR A 110 9.54 -11.62 21.82
CA THR A 110 8.54 -11.69 22.88
C THR A 110 7.31 -10.84 22.55
N PRO A 111 6.08 -11.29 22.87
CA PRO A 111 4.86 -10.52 22.60
C PRO A 111 4.86 -9.11 23.19
N LEU A 112 4.00 -8.22 22.67
CA LEU A 112 3.86 -6.87 23.22
C LEU A 112 3.18 -6.91 24.60
N GLU A 113 3.87 -6.38 25.60
CA GLU A 113 3.28 -6.09 26.92
C GLU A 113 2.60 -4.70 26.88
N VAL A 114 1.34 -4.67 26.43
CA VAL A 114 0.55 -3.43 26.30
C VAL A 114 -0.84 -3.58 26.93
N GLU A 115 -1.31 -2.48 27.51
CA GLU A 115 -2.64 -2.34 28.11
C GLU A 115 -3.43 -1.21 27.44
N VAL A 116 -4.76 -1.24 27.56
CA VAL A 116 -5.62 -0.16 27.05
C VAL A 116 -5.18 1.18 27.66
N GLY A 117 -5.05 2.20 26.83
CA GLY A 117 -4.46 3.49 27.19
C GLY A 117 -3.01 3.67 26.74
N TYR A 118 -2.33 2.60 26.32
CA TYR A 118 -0.97 2.70 25.79
C TYR A 118 -0.94 3.46 24.46
N ALA A 119 -0.26 4.61 24.43
CA ALA A 119 -0.09 5.44 23.25
C ALA A 119 1.32 5.29 22.65
N ARG A 120 1.41 5.30 21.32
CA ARG A 120 2.69 5.29 20.59
C ARG A 120 2.57 5.97 19.22
N PRO A 121 3.70 6.38 18.62
CA PRO A 121 3.73 6.76 17.23
C PRO A 121 3.57 5.56 16.28
N PHE A 122 2.97 5.82 15.13
CA PHE A 122 2.87 4.92 13.98
C PHE A 122 3.21 5.66 12.68
N PHE A 123 3.90 4.98 11.77
CA PHE A 123 4.06 5.45 10.40
C PHE A 123 2.82 5.11 9.57
N VAL A 124 2.35 6.07 8.77
CA VAL A 124 1.21 5.94 7.86
C VAL A 124 1.66 6.45 6.48
N THR A 125 1.19 5.79 5.41
CA THR A 125 1.43 6.24 4.04
C THR A 125 0.28 7.09 3.52
N ASP A 126 0.58 8.29 3.03
CA ASP A 126 -0.34 9.08 2.21
C ASP A 126 -0.37 8.51 0.80
N LEU A 127 -1.44 7.79 0.48
CA LEU A 127 -1.59 7.10 -0.81
C LEU A 127 -1.84 8.07 -1.99
N ALA A 128 -2.06 9.36 -1.75
CA ALA A 128 -2.16 10.35 -2.84
C ALA A 128 -0.78 10.68 -3.44
N ASN A 129 0.28 10.66 -2.64
CA ASN A 129 1.62 11.08 -3.04
C ASN A 129 2.74 10.08 -2.64
N ASN A 130 2.37 8.94 -2.05
CA ASN A 130 3.24 7.87 -1.56
C ASN A 130 4.29 8.34 -0.54
N LYS A 131 3.92 9.28 0.35
CA LYS A 131 4.81 9.74 1.43
C LYS A 131 4.42 9.12 2.76
N ASN A 132 5.42 8.73 3.54
CA ASN A 132 5.23 8.28 4.91
C ASN A 132 5.32 9.46 5.89
N PHE A 133 4.45 9.47 6.89
CA PHE A 133 4.45 10.43 8.00
C PHE A 133 4.05 9.71 9.28
N GLU A 134 4.27 10.36 10.42
CA GLU A 134 4.01 9.77 11.73
C GLU A 134 2.75 10.37 12.36
N ILE A 135 1.96 9.54 13.03
CA ILE A 135 0.82 9.93 13.86
C ILE A 135 0.92 9.26 15.23
N ASN A 136 0.31 9.85 16.25
CA ASN A 136 0.14 9.18 17.54
C ASN A 136 -1.21 8.47 17.60
N ALA A 137 -1.22 7.26 18.16
CA ALA A 137 -2.43 6.50 18.37
C ALA A 137 -2.40 5.78 19.72
N GLU A 138 -3.58 5.66 20.33
CA GLU A 138 -3.80 5.04 21.63
C GLU A 138 -4.46 3.67 21.46
N LEU A 139 -4.02 2.67 22.23
CA LEU A 139 -4.64 1.35 22.29
C LEU A 139 -5.99 1.46 23.00
N ARG A 140 -7.07 1.18 22.28
CA ARG A 140 -8.46 1.33 22.78
C ARG A 140 -9.18 0.01 23.00
N TYR A 141 -8.67 -1.09 22.46
CA TYR A 141 -9.11 -2.45 22.76
C TYR A 141 -7.93 -3.42 22.61
N ALA A 142 -7.78 -4.31 23.58
CA ALA A 142 -6.78 -5.38 23.56
C ALA A 142 -7.50 -6.73 23.76
N GLY A 143 -7.62 -7.49 22.69
CA GLY A 143 -8.22 -8.83 22.68
C GLY A 143 -7.18 -9.95 22.56
N PRO A 144 -7.65 -11.21 22.57
CA PRO A 144 -6.78 -12.38 22.36
C PRO A 144 -6.20 -12.47 20.94
N VAL A 145 -6.82 -11.84 19.94
CA VAL A 145 -6.41 -11.91 18.53
C VAL A 145 -6.12 -10.54 17.94
N VAL A 146 -6.74 -9.47 18.42
CA VAL A 146 -6.57 -8.14 17.83
C VAL A 146 -6.25 -7.05 18.86
N LEU A 147 -5.37 -6.13 18.46
CA LEU A 147 -5.13 -4.85 19.12
C LEU A 147 -5.73 -3.73 18.28
N MET A 148 -6.69 -2.96 18.80
CA MET A 148 -7.28 -1.82 18.10
C MET A 148 -6.69 -0.52 18.64
N TYR A 149 -5.87 0.13 17.82
CA TYR A 149 -5.40 1.49 18.06
C TYR A 149 -6.32 2.50 17.37
N VAL A 150 -6.43 3.69 17.96
CA VAL A 150 -7.15 4.81 17.38
C VAL A 150 -6.25 6.05 17.42
N GLU A 151 -6.13 6.74 16.29
CA GLU A 151 -5.41 8.01 16.20
C GLU A 151 -5.92 9.01 17.26
N GLU A 152 -4.99 9.70 17.92
CA GLU A 152 -5.32 10.72 18.89
C GLU A 152 -6.20 11.83 18.29
N GLY A 153 -7.27 12.21 19.01
CA GLY A 153 -8.21 13.24 18.55
C GLY A 153 -9.12 12.82 17.40
N LEU A 154 -9.13 11.54 16.99
CA LEU A 154 -10.17 11.01 16.10
C LEU A 154 -11.45 10.75 16.90
N PRO A 155 -12.63 11.25 16.48
CA PRO A 155 -13.88 10.91 17.14
C PRO A 155 -14.31 9.49 16.77
N TYR A 156 -14.67 8.69 17.77
CA TYR A 156 -15.18 7.33 17.58
C TYR A 156 -16.14 6.95 18.71
N ASN A 157 -16.88 5.84 18.51
CA ASN A 157 -17.72 5.25 19.54
C ASN A 157 -17.04 3.97 20.07
N GLN A 158 -16.70 3.97 21.37
CA GLN A 158 -15.99 2.85 22.01
C GLN A 158 -16.74 1.51 21.84
N GLN A 159 -18.07 1.51 22.04
CA GLN A 159 -18.88 0.28 21.90
C GLN A 159 -18.91 -0.23 20.45
N ALA A 160 -18.86 0.66 19.46
CA ALA A 160 -18.77 0.27 18.06
C ALA A 160 -17.40 -0.34 17.73
N LEU A 161 -16.31 0.24 18.26
CA LEU A 161 -14.94 -0.28 18.10
C LEU A 161 -14.81 -1.69 18.69
N GLU A 162 -15.32 -1.90 19.91
CA GLU A 162 -15.29 -3.21 20.57
C GLU A 162 -16.12 -4.26 19.83
N ARG A 163 -17.30 -3.88 19.31
CA ARG A 163 -18.11 -4.78 18.46
C ARG A 163 -17.38 -5.16 17.17
N ALA A 164 -16.71 -4.20 16.53
CA ALA A 164 -15.92 -4.47 15.33
C ALA A 164 -14.74 -5.42 15.64
N ALA A 165 -14.06 -5.22 16.77
CA ALA A 165 -13.00 -6.11 17.22
C ALA A 165 -13.53 -7.53 17.47
N GLN A 166 -14.61 -7.68 18.22
CA GLN A 166 -15.23 -8.99 18.49
C GLN A 166 -15.66 -9.69 17.20
N GLN A 167 -16.27 -8.97 16.26
CA GLN A 167 -16.63 -9.53 14.96
C GLN A 167 -15.40 -9.98 14.16
N PHE A 168 -14.32 -9.18 14.20
CA PHE A 168 -13.06 -9.57 13.57
C PHE A 168 -12.53 -10.88 14.16
N GLU A 169 -12.43 -10.98 15.48
CA GLU A 169 -11.87 -12.14 16.16
C GLU A 169 -12.72 -13.41 16.00
N GLN A 170 -14.04 -13.27 16.03
CA GLN A 170 -14.96 -14.41 16.09
C GLN A 170 -15.43 -14.90 14.71
N GLU A 171 -15.45 -14.02 13.71
CA GLU A 171 -16.00 -14.33 12.38
C GLU A 171 -14.97 -14.14 11.26
N ILE A 172 -14.41 -12.94 11.14
CA ILE A 172 -13.59 -12.57 9.97
C ILE A 172 -12.26 -13.32 9.98
N TYR A 173 -11.54 -13.26 11.10
CA TYR A 173 -10.23 -13.88 11.26
C TYR A 173 -10.24 -15.41 11.06
N PRO A 174 -11.10 -16.20 11.75
CA PRO A 174 -11.13 -17.65 11.54
C PRO A 174 -11.55 -18.04 10.13
N ARG A 175 -12.57 -17.38 9.55
CA ARG A 175 -13.01 -17.66 8.18
C ARG A 175 -11.94 -17.33 7.14
N THR A 176 -11.20 -16.24 7.34
CA THR A 176 -10.11 -15.85 6.44
C THR A 176 -9.01 -16.91 6.48
N ARG A 177 -8.64 -17.40 7.68
CA ARG A 177 -7.63 -18.45 7.83
C ARG A 177 -8.07 -19.81 7.30
N GLU A 178 -9.36 -20.12 7.36
CA GLU A 178 -9.93 -21.34 6.74
C GLU A 178 -9.71 -21.34 5.22
N VAL A 179 -9.87 -20.19 4.56
CA VAL A 179 -9.79 -20.08 3.10
C VAL A 179 -8.34 -19.87 2.61
N PHE A 180 -7.57 -19.02 3.28
CA PHE A 180 -6.26 -18.56 2.79
C PHE A 180 -5.07 -19.12 3.59
N GLY A 181 -5.33 -19.82 4.69
CA GLY A 181 -4.29 -20.23 5.62
C GLY A 181 -3.88 -19.13 6.59
N SER A 182 -2.82 -19.39 7.34
CA SER A 182 -2.36 -18.48 8.40
C SER A 182 -1.35 -17.48 7.87
N GLU A 183 -1.43 -16.26 8.38
CA GLU A 183 -0.36 -15.27 8.31
C GLU A 183 0.89 -15.73 9.07
N VAL A 184 1.99 -14.99 8.91
CA VAL A 184 3.22 -15.24 9.66
C VAL A 184 2.95 -15.03 11.15
N GLN A 185 3.20 -16.06 11.97
CA GLN A 185 3.07 -15.98 13.43
C GLN A 185 4.29 -16.60 14.12
N PRO A 186 4.87 -15.93 15.14
CA PRO A 186 4.38 -14.73 15.82
C PRO A 186 4.78 -13.38 15.15
N GLY A 187 4.88 -13.34 13.82
CA GLY A 187 5.16 -12.11 13.08
C GLY A 187 6.56 -11.57 13.32
N VAL A 188 6.76 -10.31 12.93
CA VAL A 188 8.03 -9.57 13.11
C VAL A 188 8.25 -9.12 14.55
N ASP A 189 7.20 -8.94 15.35
CA ASP A 189 7.25 -8.40 16.72
C ASP A 189 7.09 -9.45 17.83
N GLY A 190 6.99 -10.73 17.48
CA GLY A 190 6.81 -11.80 18.44
C GLY A 190 5.41 -11.83 19.05
N ASP A 191 4.46 -11.03 18.55
CA ASP A 191 3.07 -11.01 18.98
C ASP A 191 2.17 -11.78 17.99
N ARG A 192 1.27 -12.60 18.52
CA ARG A 192 0.29 -13.32 17.69
C ARG A 192 -0.95 -12.50 17.38
N ARG A 193 -1.09 -11.33 18.01
CA ARG A 193 -2.23 -10.43 17.81
C ARG A 193 -1.97 -9.55 16.60
N ILE A 194 -2.97 -9.44 15.73
CA ILE A 194 -2.97 -8.49 14.63
C ILE A 194 -3.21 -7.09 15.19
N THR A 195 -2.44 -6.11 14.72
CA THR A 195 -2.70 -4.71 15.04
C THR A 195 -3.60 -4.08 13.99
N ILE A 196 -4.66 -3.40 14.41
CA ILE A 196 -5.49 -2.57 13.54
C ILE A 196 -5.36 -1.13 14.02
N LEU A 197 -4.87 -0.25 13.16
CA LEU A 197 -4.75 1.18 13.40
C LEU A 197 -5.90 1.91 12.72
N ASN A 198 -6.79 2.49 13.51
CA ASN A 198 -7.90 3.33 13.02
C ASN A 198 -7.44 4.78 12.99
N ALA A 199 -7.24 5.34 11.80
CA ALA A 199 -6.66 6.66 11.58
C ALA A 199 -7.34 7.40 10.42
N ARG A 200 -7.16 8.72 10.37
CA ARG A 200 -7.61 9.52 9.23
C ARG A 200 -6.77 9.16 8.01
N ASP A 201 -7.43 8.80 6.92
CA ASP A 201 -6.77 8.68 5.61
C ASP A 201 -6.44 10.09 5.09
N PRO A 202 -5.16 10.49 5.05
CA PRO A 202 -4.77 11.80 4.51
C PRO A 202 -5.09 11.94 3.02
N SER A 203 -5.20 10.81 2.30
CA SER A 203 -5.50 10.81 0.87
C SER A 203 -6.99 10.92 0.58
N ASN A 204 -7.85 10.62 1.58
CA ASN A 204 -9.30 10.52 1.49
C ASN A 204 -9.79 9.69 0.29
N ARG A 205 -9.07 8.60 -0.01
CA ARG A 205 -9.30 7.70 -1.16
C ARG A 205 -9.57 6.27 -0.76
N VAL A 206 -9.14 5.85 0.43
CA VAL A 206 -9.27 4.47 0.90
C VAL A 206 -9.97 4.42 2.26
N LEU A 207 -10.62 3.29 2.52
CA LEU A 207 -11.20 2.96 3.83
C LEU A 207 -10.27 2.08 4.66
N GLY A 208 -9.13 1.70 4.10
CA GLY A 208 -8.14 0.89 4.77
C GLY A 208 -7.19 0.20 3.80
N TYR A 209 -6.05 -0.26 4.31
CA TYR A 209 -5.03 -0.95 3.54
C TYR A 209 -4.14 -1.86 4.40
N TYR A 210 -3.41 -2.74 3.72
CA TYR A 210 -2.32 -3.56 4.28
C TYR A 210 -1.01 -3.13 3.64
N SER A 211 0.06 -3.12 4.43
CA SER A 211 1.41 -2.84 3.95
C SER A 211 2.38 -3.91 4.46
N SER A 212 2.88 -4.74 3.54
CA SER A 212 3.95 -5.72 3.83
C SER A 212 5.27 -5.11 4.32
N GLN A 213 5.40 -3.77 4.28
CA GLN A 213 6.57 -3.08 4.79
C GLN A 213 6.58 -3.00 6.32
N ASP A 214 5.40 -3.07 6.95
CA ASP A 214 5.26 -3.01 8.41
C ASP A 214 5.64 -4.34 9.07
N SER A 215 5.61 -5.45 8.33
CA SER A 215 6.07 -6.77 8.77
C SER A 215 7.61 -6.94 8.70
N LEU A 216 8.37 -5.84 8.68
CA LEU A 216 9.84 -5.86 8.57
C LEU A 216 10.49 -5.17 9.76
N PRO A 217 11.71 -5.57 10.16
CA PRO A 217 12.49 -4.78 11.10
C PRO A 217 12.74 -3.36 10.56
N SER A 218 12.71 -2.38 11.45
CA SER A 218 12.93 -0.96 11.12
C SER A 218 14.31 -0.69 10.51
N GLN A 219 15.30 -1.53 10.82
CA GLN A 219 16.62 -1.52 10.19
C GLN A 219 16.56 -1.86 8.68
N VAL A 220 15.65 -2.76 8.29
CA VAL A 220 15.37 -3.13 6.89
C VAL A 220 14.51 -2.07 6.22
N ASN A 221 13.48 -1.58 6.91
CA ASN A 221 12.64 -0.49 6.42
C ASN A 221 12.38 0.56 7.51
N ARG A 222 12.96 1.74 7.36
CA ARG A 222 12.86 2.85 8.32
C ARG A 222 11.45 3.36 8.62
N TYR A 223 10.46 3.02 7.78
CA TYR A 223 9.05 3.40 7.95
C TYR A 223 8.17 2.23 8.38
N SER A 224 8.78 1.09 8.73
CA SER A 224 8.05 -0.04 9.27
C SER A 224 7.52 0.28 10.67
N ASN A 225 6.27 -0.10 10.92
CA ASN A 225 5.70 -0.15 12.26
C ASN A 225 6.12 -1.38 13.08
N GLU A 226 6.83 -2.31 12.45
CA GLU A 226 7.26 -3.60 12.98
C GLU A 226 6.08 -4.39 13.53
N ARG A 227 4.99 -4.55 12.77
CA ARG A 227 3.79 -5.31 13.15
C ARG A 227 3.11 -5.95 11.96
N GLU A 228 2.46 -7.09 12.21
CA GLU A 228 1.40 -7.58 11.33
C GLU A 228 0.15 -6.72 11.53
N MET A 229 -0.11 -5.80 10.60
CA MET A 229 -1.13 -4.77 10.83
C MET A 229 -1.96 -4.34 9.62
N PHE A 230 -3.16 -3.83 9.91
CA PHE A 230 -4.05 -3.17 8.97
C PHE A 230 -4.30 -1.72 9.38
N PHE A 231 -4.50 -0.86 8.39
CA PHE A 231 -4.90 0.54 8.56
C PHE A 231 -6.36 0.68 8.19
N MET A 232 -7.16 1.34 9.02
CA MET A 232 -8.60 1.57 8.86
C MET A 232 -8.94 3.05 9.04
#